data_AF-A0A9P0QB81-F1
#
_entry.id   AF-A0A9P0QB81-F1
#
_cell.length_a   1.000
_cell.length_b   1.000
_cell.length_c   1.000
_cell.angle_alpha   90.00
_cell.angle_beta   90.00
_cell.angle_gamma   90.00
#
_symmetry.space_group_name_H-M   'P 1'
#
loop_
_entity.id
_entity.type
_entity.pdbx_description
1 polymer ?
#
loop_
_entity_poly.entity_id
_entity_poly.type
_entity_poly.pdbx_seq_one_letter_code
_entity_poly.pdbx_strand_id
1 'polypeptide(L)'
;MNYFLQFPKTTEEWKKIALDFQERWDFPHCLGAMDGKHVQITAPVGSGSYYFNYKKTSSIVLMGIANANYEFIYCDVGTNGRVSDGGVIENTKFMKYLAANKFCHHQRQLYPVNQH
;
A
#
# COMPACT_ATOMS: atom_id res chain seq x y z
N MET A 1 -18.75 -7.76 -10.99
CA MET A 1 -17.96 -7.90 -9.74
C MET A 1 -17.52 -6.51 -9.31
N ASN A 2 -17.95 -6.04 -8.14
CA ASN A 2 -17.45 -4.79 -7.58
C ASN A 2 -16.04 -5.01 -7.06
N TYR A 3 -15.06 -4.32 -7.65
CA TYR A 3 -13.69 -4.33 -7.16
C TYR A 3 -13.61 -3.37 -5.97
N PHE A 4 -13.36 -3.91 -4.77
CA PHE A 4 -13.23 -3.14 -3.52
C PHE A 4 -11.95 -2.30 -3.45
N LEU A 5 -11.02 -2.49 -4.38
CA LEU A 5 -9.75 -1.75 -4.45
C LEU A 5 -9.48 -1.37 -5.91
N GLN A 6 -9.55 -0.07 -6.21
CA GLN A 6 -9.33 0.46 -7.56
C GLN A 6 -8.09 1.35 -7.56
N PHE A 7 -7.00 0.80 -8.07
CA PHE A 7 -5.78 1.56 -8.28
C PHE A 7 -5.92 2.46 -9.52
N PRO A 8 -5.56 3.76 -9.45
CA PRO A 8 -5.64 4.67 -10.58
C PRO A 8 -4.70 4.23 -11.71
N LYS A 9 -5.22 4.20 -12.93
CA LYS A 9 -4.55 3.73 -14.15
C LYS A 9 -4.26 4.84 -15.13
N THR A 10 -5.01 5.94 -15.08
CA THR A 10 -4.86 7.07 -16.01
C THR A 10 -4.42 8.34 -15.30
N THR A 11 -3.83 9.25 -16.07
CA THR A 11 -3.46 10.59 -15.60
C THR A 11 -4.70 11.34 -15.09
N GLU A 12 -5.85 11.15 -15.72
CA GLU A 12 -7.12 11.79 -15.37
C GLU A 12 -7.63 11.30 -14.01
N GLU A 13 -7.50 10.00 -13.71
CA GLU A 13 -7.86 9.45 -12.39
C GLU A 13 -6.93 9.99 -11.29
N TRP A 14 -5.63 10.12 -11.55
CA TRP A 14 -4.69 10.75 -10.61
C TRP A 14 -5.00 12.23 -10.38
N LYS A 15 -5.30 12.98 -11.45
CA LYS A 15 -5.71 14.39 -11.36
C LYS A 15 -6.98 14.55 -10.54
N LYS A 16 -7.93 13.63 -10.70
CA LYS A 16 -9.16 13.62 -9.89
C LYS A 16 -8.85 13.46 -8.41
N ILE A 17 -7.99 12.52 -8.03
CA ILE A 17 -7.58 12.33 -6.63
C ILE A 17 -6.91 13.59 -6.08
N ALA A 18 -6.01 14.21 -6.85
CA ALA A 18 -5.36 15.46 -6.45
C ALA A 18 -6.34 16.61 -6.24
N LEU A 19 -7.35 16.72 -7.12
CA LEU A 19 -8.41 17.70 -6.98
C LEU A 19 -9.27 17.43 -5.74
N ASP A 20 -9.67 16.18 -5.52
CA ASP A 20 -10.48 15.80 -4.35
C ASP A 20 -9.76 16.12 -3.03
N PHE A 21 -8.43 15.92 -2.97
CA PHE A 21 -7.63 16.30 -1.80
C PHE A 21 -7.53 17.81 -1.63
N GLN A 22 -7.35 18.56 -2.71
CA GLN A 22 -7.34 20.02 -2.66
C GLN A 22 -8.68 20.55 -2.15
N GLU A 23 -9.80 20.07 -2.69
CA GLU A 23 -11.13 20.58 -2.34
C GLU A 23 -11.57 20.23 -0.91
N ARG A 24 -11.19 19.04 -0.40
CA ARG A 24 -11.65 18.56 0.91
C ARG A 24 -10.69 18.88 2.05
N TRP A 25 -9.40 18.87 1.77
CA TRP A 25 -8.34 18.89 2.78
C TRP A 25 -7.36 20.04 2.60
N ASP A 26 -7.58 20.92 1.62
CA ASP A 26 -6.67 22.02 1.26
C ASP A 26 -5.22 21.53 1.04
N PHE A 27 -5.09 20.32 0.49
CA PHE A 27 -3.80 19.67 0.25
C PHE A 27 -3.59 19.47 -1.25
N PRO A 28 -3.14 20.52 -1.97
CA PRO A 28 -3.00 20.47 -3.41
C PRO A 28 -1.96 19.43 -3.84
N HIS A 29 -2.18 18.84 -5.02
CA HIS A 29 -1.28 17.83 -5.63
C HIS A 29 -1.11 16.53 -4.83
N CYS A 30 -1.95 16.27 -3.81
CA CYS A 30 -1.93 14.99 -3.10
C CYS A 30 -2.39 13.84 -4.00
N LEU A 31 -1.58 12.80 -4.15
CA LEU A 31 -2.00 11.61 -4.90
C LEU A 31 -2.53 10.50 -3.98
N GLY A 32 -2.42 10.66 -2.66
CA GLY A 32 -2.87 9.68 -1.69
C GLY A 32 -2.25 9.90 -0.32
N ALA A 33 -2.96 9.49 0.72
CA ALA A 33 -2.46 9.44 2.08
C ALA A 33 -2.00 8.00 2.37
N MET A 34 -0.75 7.84 2.78
CA MET A 34 -0.12 6.54 3.01
C MET A 34 0.07 6.28 4.50
N ASP A 35 -0.26 5.09 4.98
CA ASP A 35 -0.02 4.68 6.36
C ASP A 35 0.29 3.17 6.48
N GLY A 36 1.12 2.84 7.47
CA GLY A 36 1.56 1.49 7.80
C GLY A 36 0.90 0.97 9.08
N LYS A 37 0.38 -0.24 9.05
CA LYS A 37 -0.21 -0.91 10.22
C LYS A 37 0.43 -2.26 10.48
N HIS A 38 0.94 -2.45 11.69
CA HIS A 38 1.32 -3.77 12.17
C HIS A 38 0.06 -4.61 12.42
N VAL A 39 -0.07 -5.71 11.67
CA VAL A 39 -1.07 -6.74 11.88
C VAL A 39 -0.41 -7.86 12.67
N GLN A 40 -0.87 -8.07 13.90
CA GLN A 40 -0.37 -9.14 14.74
C GLN A 40 -0.77 -10.49 14.15
N ILE A 41 0.18 -11.43 14.13
CA ILE A 41 -0.02 -12.79 13.63
C ILE A 41 0.51 -13.80 14.64
N THR A 42 -0.01 -15.02 14.56
CA THR A 42 0.69 -16.20 15.11
C THR A 42 1.78 -16.57 14.12
N ALA A 43 3.05 -16.43 14.53
CA ALA A 43 4.16 -16.78 13.65
C ALA A 43 4.12 -18.29 13.30
N PRO A 44 4.36 -18.66 12.03
CA PRO A 44 4.50 -20.05 11.64
C PRO A 44 5.59 -20.77 12.46
N VAL A 45 5.43 -22.06 12.68
CA VAL A 45 6.46 -22.88 13.37
C VAL A 45 7.78 -22.80 12.60
N GLY A 46 8.89 -22.62 13.32
CA GLY A 46 10.23 -22.51 12.70
C GLY A 46 10.60 -21.10 12.20
N SER A 47 9.74 -20.09 12.38
CA SER A 47 10.02 -18.70 11.93
C SER A 47 11.10 -17.98 12.74
N GLY A 48 11.56 -18.54 13.86
CA GLY A 48 12.49 -17.88 14.79
C GLY A 48 12.02 -16.49 15.19
N SER A 49 12.92 -15.50 15.13
CA SER A 49 12.64 -14.08 15.39
C SER A 49 12.27 -13.29 14.14
N TYR A 50 11.94 -13.96 13.03
CA TYR A 50 11.66 -13.30 11.75
C TYR A 50 10.53 -12.28 11.96
N TYR A 51 9.31 -12.72 12.28
CA TYR A 51 8.16 -11.82 12.49
C TYR A 51 8.18 -11.02 13.80
N PHE A 52 9.18 -11.22 14.65
CA PHE A 52 9.21 -10.68 16.01
C PHE A 52 9.61 -9.20 15.99
N ASN A 53 8.70 -8.34 16.43
CA ASN A 53 8.89 -6.89 16.47
C ASN A 53 9.38 -6.41 17.84
N TYR A 54 9.70 -5.12 17.94
CA TYR A 54 10.20 -4.51 19.18
C TYR A 54 9.16 -4.50 20.33
N LYS A 55 7.87 -4.65 20.01
CA LYS A 55 6.77 -4.75 21.00
C LYS A 55 6.61 -6.17 21.55
N LYS A 56 7.56 -7.06 21.28
CA LYS A 56 7.56 -8.46 21.72
C LYS A 56 6.38 -9.28 21.17
N THR A 57 5.80 -8.86 20.05
CA THR A 57 4.77 -9.62 19.33
C THR A 57 5.26 -10.01 17.95
N SER A 58 4.60 -10.98 17.32
CA SER A 58 4.83 -11.30 15.92
C SER A 58 3.85 -10.53 15.04
N SER A 59 4.34 -9.85 14.01
CA SER A 59 3.50 -9.06 13.11
C SER A 59 4.00 -9.04 11.68
N ILE A 60 3.09 -8.84 10.75
CA ILE A 60 3.36 -8.39 9.38
C ILE A 60 2.90 -6.93 9.24
N VAL A 61 3.47 -6.22 8.29
CA VAL A 61 3.07 -4.85 7.96
C VAL A 61 2.05 -4.90 6.83
N LEU A 62 0.97 -4.15 7.02
CA LEU A 62 0.03 -3.74 5.99
C LEU A 62 0.33 -2.29 5.66
N MET A 63 0.61 -1.99 4.40
CA MET A 63 0.76 -0.63 3.89
C MET A 63 -0.49 -0.30 3.08
N GLY A 64 -1.15 0.81 3.40
CA GLY A 64 -2.34 1.28 2.70
C GLY A 64 -2.14 2.67 2.12
N ILE A 65 -2.74 2.93 0.97
CA ILE A 65 -2.88 4.28 0.41
C ILE A 65 -4.37 4.56 0.26
N ALA A 66 -4.83 5.66 0.84
CA ALA A 66 -6.21 6.12 0.77
C ALA A 66 -6.34 7.39 -0.08
N ASN A 67 -7.48 7.54 -0.75
CA ASN A 67 -7.86 8.79 -1.41
C ASN A 67 -8.48 9.79 -0.40
N ALA A 68 -8.85 10.98 -0.88
CA ALA A 68 -9.47 12.02 -0.07
C ALA A 68 -10.84 11.63 0.52
N ASN A 69 -11.45 10.55 0.05
CA ASN A 69 -12.74 10.03 0.52
C ASN A 69 -12.59 8.91 1.56
N TYR A 70 -11.37 8.67 2.07
CA TYR A 70 -11.05 7.59 2.99
C TYR A 70 -11.20 6.18 2.40
N GLU A 71 -11.12 6.06 1.07
CA GLU A 71 -11.19 4.77 0.38
C GLU A 71 -9.78 4.30 0.03
N PHE A 72 -9.48 3.02 0.31
CA PHE A 72 -8.20 2.44 -0.08
C PHE A 72 -8.11 2.27 -1.60
N ILE A 73 -7.10 2.88 -2.19
CA ILE A 73 -6.77 2.76 -3.62
C ILE A 73 -5.63 1.77 -3.86
N TYR A 74 -4.81 1.50 -2.83
CA TYR A 74 -3.72 0.54 -2.86
C TYR A 74 -3.52 -0.09 -1.48
N CYS A 75 -3.22 -1.38 -1.44
CA CYS A 75 -2.73 -2.06 -0.24
C CYS A 75 -1.61 -3.04 -0.62
N ASP A 76 -0.58 -3.12 0.22
CA ASP A 76 0.48 -4.12 0.15
C ASP A 76 0.61 -4.80 1.52
N VAL A 77 0.65 -6.13 1.56
CA VAL A 77 0.62 -6.91 2.79
C VAL A 77 1.68 -8.01 2.72
N GLY A 78 2.43 -8.18 3.80
CA GLY A 78 3.31 -9.34 3.97
C GLY A 78 4.77 -9.00 4.26
N THR A 79 5.13 -7.72 4.27
CA THR A 79 6.45 -7.34 4.77
C THR A 79 6.55 -7.65 6.25
N ASN A 80 7.67 -8.23 6.66
CA ASN A 80 7.92 -8.58 8.04
C ASN A 80 7.94 -7.33 8.95
N GLY A 81 7.23 -7.38 10.09
CA GLY A 81 7.10 -6.29 11.07
C GLY A 81 8.36 -5.89 11.84
N ARG A 82 9.54 -6.39 11.46
CA ARG A 82 10.83 -5.92 11.97
C ARG A 82 11.39 -4.73 11.18
N VAL A 83 10.88 -4.51 9.97
CA VAL A 83 11.29 -3.40 9.09
C VAL A 83 10.55 -2.12 9.48
N SER A 84 11.22 -0.96 9.48
CA SER A 84 10.58 0.33 9.73
C SER A 84 9.59 0.68 8.62
N ASP A 85 8.58 1.52 8.93
CA ASP A 85 7.58 1.92 7.94
C ASP A 85 8.23 2.50 6.67
N GLY A 86 9.26 3.34 6.80
CA GLY A 86 10.02 3.87 5.66
C GLY A 86 10.71 2.78 4.80
N GLY A 87 11.30 1.77 5.43
CA GLY A 87 11.93 0.65 4.72
C GLY A 87 10.92 -0.29 4.06
N VAL A 88 9.72 -0.42 4.64
CA VAL A 88 8.59 -1.14 4.01
C VAL A 88 8.14 -0.38 2.77
N ILE A 89 7.92 0.94 2.91
CA ILE A 89 7.47 1.84 1.86
C ILE A 89 8.39 1.77 0.63
N GLU A 90 9.69 1.96 0.81
CA GLU A 90 10.69 1.91 -0.27
C GLU A 90 10.65 0.60 -1.08
N ASN A 91 10.28 -0.50 -0.41
CA ASN A 91 10.24 -1.82 -1.03
C ASN A 91 8.90 -2.17 -1.69
N THR A 92 7.84 -1.37 -1.48
CA THR A 92 6.54 -1.58 -2.13
C THR A 92 6.64 -1.42 -3.66
N LYS A 93 5.76 -2.12 -4.38
CA LYS A 93 5.63 -1.91 -5.84
C LYS A 93 5.24 -0.47 -6.15
N PHE A 94 4.39 0.13 -5.31
CA PHE A 94 3.96 1.52 -5.45
C PHE A 94 5.15 2.49 -5.50
N MET A 95 6.05 2.45 -4.50
CA MET A 95 7.18 3.38 -4.47
C MET A 95 8.18 3.13 -5.60
N LYS A 96 8.37 1.87 -6.00
CA LYS A 96 9.20 1.55 -7.16
C LYS A 96 8.63 2.12 -8.46
N TYR A 97 7.31 2.12 -8.63
CA TYR A 97 6.66 2.74 -9.79
C TYR A 97 6.65 4.26 -9.73
N LEU A 98 6.48 4.85 -8.53
CA LEU A 98 6.61 6.30 -8.31
C LEU A 98 8.01 6.78 -8.68
N ALA A 99 9.05 6.17 -8.10
CA ALA A 99 10.44 6.54 -8.33
C ALA A 99 10.87 6.39 -9.80
N ALA A 100 10.26 5.45 -10.53
CA ALA A 100 10.54 5.21 -11.93
C ALA A 100 9.68 6.03 -12.90
N ASN A 101 8.77 6.89 -12.42
CA ASN A 101 7.75 7.59 -13.22
C ASN A 101 6.91 6.64 -14.10
N LYS A 102 6.60 5.44 -13.59
CA LYS A 102 5.98 4.34 -14.35
C LYS A 102 4.48 4.14 -14.13
N PHE A 103 3.81 4.98 -13.34
CA PHE A 103 2.38 4.81 -13.05
C PHE A 103 1.51 4.75 -14.31
N CYS A 104 1.89 5.45 -15.38
CA CYS A 104 1.11 5.48 -16.62
C CYS A 104 1.44 4.34 -17.61
N HIS A 105 2.45 3.49 -17.34
CA HIS A 105 3.03 2.60 -18.36
C HIS A 105 2.99 1.09 -18.06
N HIS A 106 2.48 0.61 -16.93
CA HIS A 106 2.55 -0.84 -16.63
C HIS A 106 1.30 -1.42 -15.93
N GLN A 107 0.35 -1.85 -16.74
CA GLN A 107 -0.67 -2.84 -16.35
C GLN A 107 -0.17 -4.24 -16.72
N ARG A 108 0.14 -5.13 -15.75
CA ARG A 108 -0.11 -6.60 -15.92
C ARG A 108 0.13 -7.54 -14.74
N GLN A 109 0.46 -7.11 -13.51
CA GLN A 109 0.73 -8.09 -12.44
C GLN A 109 0.21 -7.69 -11.06
N LEU A 110 -1.09 -7.44 -10.95
CA LEU A 110 -1.78 -7.45 -9.66
C LEU A 110 -2.60 -8.75 -9.58
N TYR A 111 -1.99 -9.75 -8.93
CA TYR A 111 -2.52 -11.02 -8.42
C TYR A 111 -3.21 -11.98 -9.41
N PRO A 112 -2.57 -13.10 -9.82
CA PRO A 112 -3.32 -14.30 -10.14
C PRO A 112 -3.95 -14.82 -8.85
N VAL A 113 -5.29 -14.87 -8.81
CA VAL A 113 -6.00 -15.73 -7.85
C VAL A 113 -5.68 -17.15 -8.30
N ASN A 114 -4.78 -17.83 -7.58
CA ASN A 114 -4.56 -19.25 -7.77
C ASN A 114 -5.89 -19.98 -7.50
N GLN A 115 -6.53 -20.45 -8.59
CA GLN A 115 -7.50 -21.53 -8.51
C GLN A 115 -6.71 -22.83 -8.41
N HIS A 116 -6.86 -23.50 -7.26
CA HIS A 116 -6.61 -24.90 -6.92
C HIS A 116 -5.35 -25.58 -7.46
#